data_AF-A0A849PA48-F1
#
_entry.id   AF-A0A849PA48-F1
#
_cell.length_a   1.000
_cell.length_b   1.000
_cell.length_c   1.000
_cell.angle_alpha   90.00
_cell.angle_beta   90.00
_cell.angle_gamma   90.00
#
_symmetry.space_group_name_H-M   'P 1'
#
loop_
_entity.id
_entity.type
_entity.pdbx_description
1 polymer ?
#
loop_
_entity_poly.entity_id
_entity_poly.type
_entity_poly.pdbx_seq_one_letter_code
_entity_poly.pdbx_strand_id
1 'polypeptide(L)'
;MPRRRKNLVMEKYKVYLGSIAERSYQESIDFCKGYAGELDVTNPNHYMVDQALEIIKTGVGNPFACMEQIGVLYKGQSSVDLVVHGDVQAFKQNAYVAAKLWMLGRESARWGYFQFGSMCFLSLCSDNPDLKEFLITQQDIILGPLEQVIYKHDDIRFYLERLILLALAGDWERLREGCLRFLNDEKHSKAIEADFRFFLAMSNQDAEEMKQILNEILEYWISTKVTIDLDIHFDFYLYLPVLTYAKIAMIHGYDLGIDSPIAPKELIEVRPLASYEDPYDFMKEFDFHQPQQIWIDRWKAKMEAGLAWRAREQKKLKNRILRFLGRGGIDLQPRSPIDEG
;
A
#
# COMPACT_ATOMS: atom_id res chain seq x y z
N MET A 1 21.73 -16.23 39.95
CA MET A 1 20.60 -17.12 39.60
C MET A 1 20.03 -16.67 38.26
N PRO A 2 20.06 -17.48 37.19
CA PRO A 2 19.50 -17.08 35.92
C PRO A 2 17.97 -17.21 35.99
N ARG A 3 17.26 -16.11 35.74
CA ARG A 3 15.79 -16.11 35.57
C ARG A 3 15.45 -17.04 34.40
N ARG A 4 14.70 -18.11 34.70
CA ARG A 4 14.04 -18.96 33.70
C ARG A 4 13.33 -18.08 32.67
N ARG A 5 13.83 -18.03 31.44
CA ARG A 5 13.03 -17.61 30.27
C ARG A 5 11.87 -18.61 30.19
N LYS A 6 10.69 -18.20 30.66
CA LYS A 6 9.46 -18.89 30.28
C LYS A 6 9.35 -18.71 28.78
N ASN A 7 9.40 -19.81 28.03
CA ASN A 7 8.88 -19.85 26.66
C ASN A 7 7.37 -19.57 26.78
N LEU A 8 6.99 -18.29 26.83
CA LEU A 8 5.65 -17.91 26.40
C LEU A 8 5.66 -18.14 24.89
N VAL A 9 5.00 -19.22 24.47
CA VAL A 9 4.51 -19.31 23.10
C VAL A 9 3.50 -18.18 22.99
N MET A 10 3.94 -17.00 22.53
CA MET A 10 3.05 -15.87 22.31
C MET A 10 2.15 -16.22 21.14
N GLU A 11 0.83 -16.16 21.34
CA GLU A 11 -0.12 -16.39 20.26
C GLU A 11 0.10 -15.38 19.13
N LYS A 12 0.16 -15.89 17.90
CA LYS A 12 0.39 -15.05 16.71
C LYS A 12 -0.66 -13.96 16.61
N TYR A 13 -0.23 -12.79 16.17
CA TYR A 13 -1.07 -11.60 15.99
C TYR A 13 -1.69 -11.03 17.28
N LYS A 14 -1.46 -11.61 18.47
CA LYS A 14 -1.99 -11.12 19.76
C LYS A 14 -1.04 -10.19 20.51
N VAL A 15 0.16 -9.98 19.98
CA VAL A 15 1.12 -9.04 20.55
C VAL A 15 0.75 -7.63 20.13
N TYR A 16 0.41 -6.80 21.11
CA TYR A 16 0.10 -5.39 20.88
C TYR A 16 1.37 -4.54 20.87
N LEU A 17 1.64 -3.90 19.74
CA LEU A 17 2.81 -3.04 19.50
C LEU A 17 2.56 -1.56 19.83
N GLY A 18 1.31 -1.16 20.05
CA GLY A 18 0.91 0.25 20.00
C GLY A 18 0.31 0.59 18.63
N SER A 19 -0.68 1.49 18.58
CA SER A 19 -1.14 2.07 17.31
C SER A 19 -0.72 3.53 17.19
N ILE A 20 -0.32 3.94 15.99
CA ILE A 20 -0.05 5.35 15.68
C ILE A 20 -1.28 6.24 15.86
N ALA A 21 -2.47 5.68 15.72
CA ALA A 21 -3.74 6.37 15.98
C ALA A 21 -4.16 6.30 17.46
N GLU A 22 -3.26 5.91 18.36
CA GLU A 22 -3.47 5.83 19.81
C GLU A 22 -4.66 4.92 20.25
N ARG A 23 -5.08 4.03 19.38
CA ARG A 23 -6.13 3.02 19.63
C ARG A 23 -5.58 1.85 20.45
N SER A 24 -6.37 1.34 21.39
CA SER A 24 -6.12 0.02 22.00
C SER A 24 -6.18 -1.11 20.96
N TYR A 25 -5.66 -2.29 21.33
CA TYR A 25 -5.69 -3.47 20.46
C TYR A 25 -7.11 -3.81 19.96
N GLN A 26 -8.13 -3.72 20.81
CA GLN A 26 -9.52 -4.00 20.43
C GLN A 26 -10.09 -2.89 19.52
N GLU A 27 -9.83 -1.62 19.83
CA GLU A 27 -10.24 -0.50 18.97
C GLU A 27 -9.58 -0.57 17.58
N SER A 28 -8.33 -1.05 17.50
CA SER A 28 -7.66 -1.28 16.23
C SER A 28 -8.30 -2.40 15.41
N ILE A 29 -8.73 -3.50 16.06
CA ILE A 29 -9.51 -4.55 15.41
C ILE A 29 -10.86 -4.01 14.92
N ASP A 30 -11.58 -3.27 15.76
CA ASP A 30 -12.90 -2.76 15.43
C ASP A 30 -12.84 -1.72 14.30
N PHE A 31 -11.78 -0.91 14.26
CA PHE A 31 -11.48 -0.05 13.12
C PHE A 31 -11.30 -0.86 11.83
N CYS A 32 -10.47 -1.91 11.83
CA CYS A 32 -10.26 -2.73 10.62
C CYS A 32 -11.57 -3.41 10.17
N LYS A 33 -12.39 -3.86 11.13
CA LYS A 33 -13.73 -4.41 10.87
C LYS A 33 -14.69 -3.38 10.27
N GLY A 34 -14.57 -2.09 10.64
CA GLY A 34 -15.36 -1.02 10.04
C GLY A 34 -15.14 -0.93 8.54
N TYR A 35 -13.87 -0.89 8.11
CA TYR A 35 -13.48 -0.86 6.69
C TYR A 35 -13.87 -2.16 5.96
N ALA A 36 -13.58 -3.30 6.57
CA ALA A 36 -13.97 -4.62 6.04
C ALA A 36 -15.49 -4.73 5.84
N GLY A 37 -16.26 -4.22 6.81
CA GLY A 37 -17.72 -4.26 6.80
C GLY A 37 -18.35 -3.48 5.64
N GLU A 38 -17.71 -2.42 5.12
CA GLU A 38 -18.23 -1.68 3.97
C GLU A 38 -18.24 -2.50 2.66
N LEU A 39 -17.42 -3.56 2.58
CA LEU A 39 -17.41 -4.48 1.45
C LEU A 39 -18.61 -5.44 1.46
N ASP A 40 -19.28 -5.62 2.61
CA ASP A 40 -20.48 -6.46 2.72
C ASP A 40 -21.69 -5.72 2.14
N VAL A 41 -22.31 -6.32 1.11
CA VAL A 41 -23.50 -5.80 0.43
C VAL A 41 -24.71 -5.58 1.36
N THR A 42 -24.72 -6.22 2.52
CA THR A 42 -25.77 -6.07 3.52
C THR A 42 -25.52 -4.91 4.49
N ASN A 43 -24.31 -4.34 4.49
CA ASN A 43 -23.95 -3.22 5.34
C ASN A 43 -24.62 -1.92 4.84
N PRO A 44 -25.27 -1.13 5.71
CA PRO A 44 -25.85 0.16 5.32
C PRO A 44 -24.88 1.13 4.66
N ASN A 45 -23.57 1.02 4.89
CA ASN A 45 -22.53 1.87 4.29
C ASN A 45 -22.03 1.36 2.93
N HIS A 46 -22.47 0.18 2.47
CA HIS A 46 -22.06 -0.39 1.18
C HIS A 46 -22.39 0.51 -0.01
N TYR A 47 -23.39 1.40 0.12
CA TYR A 47 -23.70 2.38 -0.92
C TYR A 47 -22.51 3.26 -1.32
N MET A 48 -21.51 3.44 -0.43
CA MET A 48 -20.27 4.14 -0.76
C MET A 48 -19.44 3.37 -1.80
N VAL A 49 -19.39 2.05 -1.67
CA VAL A 49 -18.76 1.17 -2.67
C VAL A 49 -19.54 1.21 -3.97
N ASP A 50 -20.87 1.11 -3.92
CA ASP A 50 -21.72 1.23 -5.12
C ASP A 50 -21.50 2.58 -5.84
N GLN A 51 -21.43 3.67 -5.08
CA GLN A 51 -21.17 5.00 -5.64
C GLN A 51 -19.78 5.09 -6.29
N ALA A 52 -18.75 4.55 -5.63
CA ALA A 52 -17.40 4.49 -6.17
C ALA A 52 -17.34 3.65 -7.47
N LEU A 53 -18.02 2.50 -7.49
CA LEU A 53 -18.12 1.64 -8.67
C LEU A 53 -18.87 2.32 -9.81
N GLU A 54 -19.92 3.10 -9.55
CA GLU A 54 -20.63 3.86 -10.58
C GLU A 54 -19.75 4.98 -11.16
N ILE A 55 -18.94 5.66 -10.33
CA ILE A 55 -17.95 6.64 -10.81
C ILE A 55 -16.92 5.97 -11.71
N ILE A 56 -16.39 4.81 -11.30
CA ILE A 56 -15.44 4.02 -12.09
C ILE A 56 -16.07 3.55 -13.41
N LYS A 57 -17.31 3.08 -13.36
CA LYS A 57 -18.04 2.61 -14.54
C LYS A 57 -18.27 3.73 -15.55
N THR A 58 -18.75 4.89 -15.09
CA THR A 58 -19.14 6.02 -15.95
C THR A 58 -17.98 6.92 -16.36
N GLY A 59 -16.90 6.95 -15.58
CA GLY A 59 -15.84 7.95 -15.71
C GLY A 59 -16.25 9.35 -15.21
N VAL A 60 -17.45 9.50 -14.64
CA VAL A 60 -17.97 10.80 -14.19
C VAL A 60 -17.60 11.03 -12.73
N GLY A 61 -16.51 11.76 -12.49
CA GLY A 61 -15.94 11.99 -11.16
C GLY A 61 -14.44 11.74 -11.19
N ASN A 62 -13.89 11.18 -10.09
CA ASN A 62 -12.50 10.73 -10.05
C ASN A 62 -12.42 9.20 -9.84
N PRO A 63 -12.39 8.40 -10.92
CA PRO A 63 -12.21 6.95 -10.84
C PRO A 63 -10.95 6.51 -10.10
N PHE A 64 -9.84 7.26 -10.22
CA PHE A 64 -8.59 6.91 -9.56
C PHE A 64 -8.73 6.95 -8.03
N ALA A 65 -9.30 8.03 -7.50
CA ALA A 65 -9.60 8.15 -6.08
C ALA A 65 -10.57 7.06 -5.58
N CYS A 66 -11.57 6.69 -6.39
CA CYS A 66 -12.49 5.61 -6.06
C CYS A 66 -11.80 4.24 -6.01
N MET A 67 -10.87 3.93 -6.92
CA MET A 67 -10.08 2.70 -6.87
C MET A 67 -9.21 2.65 -5.63
N GLU A 68 -8.53 3.75 -5.29
CA GLU A 68 -7.71 3.84 -4.08
C GLU A 68 -8.56 3.63 -2.82
N GLN A 69 -9.73 4.29 -2.73
CA GLN A 69 -10.64 4.15 -1.59
C GLN A 69 -11.10 2.71 -1.40
N ILE A 70 -11.52 2.02 -2.47
CA ILE A 70 -11.89 0.60 -2.39
C ILE A 70 -10.67 -0.24 -1.96
N GLY A 71 -9.46 0.08 -2.44
CA GLY A 71 -8.22 -0.56 -2.01
C GLY A 71 -7.97 -0.45 -0.51
N VAL A 72 -8.30 0.68 0.12
CA VAL A 72 -8.21 0.85 1.59
C VAL A 72 -9.20 -0.07 2.31
N LEU A 73 -10.41 -0.29 1.79
CA LEU A 73 -11.35 -1.24 2.38
C LEU A 73 -10.78 -2.66 2.40
N TYR A 74 -10.19 -3.10 1.28
CA TYR A 74 -9.52 -4.41 1.19
C TYR A 74 -8.29 -4.51 2.10
N LYS A 75 -7.61 -3.39 2.37
CA LYS A 75 -6.54 -3.34 3.37
C LYS A 75 -7.08 -3.68 4.77
N GLY A 76 -8.18 -3.06 5.17
CA GLY A 76 -8.89 -3.40 6.41
C GLY A 76 -9.33 -4.86 6.46
N GLN A 77 -9.91 -5.37 5.37
CA GLN A 77 -10.31 -6.78 5.26
C GLN A 77 -9.12 -7.73 5.44
N SER A 78 -7.99 -7.49 4.75
CA SER A 78 -6.80 -8.34 4.86
C SER A 78 -6.25 -8.36 6.30
N SER A 79 -6.29 -7.23 7.01
CA SER A 79 -5.93 -7.20 8.44
C SER A 79 -6.87 -8.08 9.29
N VAL A 80 -8.18 -7.98 9.09
CA VAL A 80 -9.19 -8.81 9.76
C VAL A 80 -8.95 -10.30 9.51
N ASP A 81 -8.66 -10.70 8.27
CA ASP A 81 -8.36 -12.09 7.91
C ASP A 81 -7.21 -12.66 8.75
N LEU A 82 -6.15 -11.88 8.99
CA LEU A 82 -5.06 -12.31 9.86
C LEU A 82 -5.40 -12.25 11.35
N VAL A 83 -5.73 -11.06 11.86
CA VAL A 83 -5.74 -10.80 13.31
C VAL A 83 -6.94 -11.41 14.02
N VAL A 84 -8.06 -11.55 13.31
CA VAL A 84 -9.31 -12.11 13.81
C VAL A 84 -9.44 -13.58 13.42
N HIS A 85 -9.18 -13.92 12.15
CA HIS A 85 -9.47 -15.25 11.62
C HIS A 85 -8.24 -16.17 11.53
N GLY A 86 -7.02 -15.62 11.57
CA GLY A 86 -5.79 -16.39 11.35
C GLY A 86 -5.71 -17.00 9.95
N ASP A 87 -6.47 -16.47 8.98
CA ASP A 87 -6.57 -16.99 7.62
C ASP A 87 -5.56 -16.30 6.70
N VAL A 88 -4.42 -16.96 6.53
CA VAL A 88 -3.33 -16.50 5.67
C VAL A 88 -3.71 -16.50 4.20
N GLN A 89 -4.60 -17.40 3.75
CA GLN A 89 -4.99 -17.46 2.34
C GLN A 89 -5.91 -16.30 1.99
N ALA A 90 -6.92 -16.03 2.83
CA ALA A 90 -7.79 -14.88 2.68
C ALA A 90 -6.99 -13.56 2.75
N PHE A 91 -6.05 -13.45 3.70
CA PHE A 91 -5.13 -12.32 3.76
C PHE A 91 -4.39 -12.10 2.45
N LYS A 92 -3.79 -13.15 1.85
CA LYS A 92 -3.04 -13.03 0.59
C LYS A 92 -3.92 -12.53 -0.55
N GLN A 93 -5.14 -13.06 -0.65
CA GLN A 93 -6.11 -12.64 -1.65
C GLN A 93 -6.50 -11.16 -1.47
N ASN A 94 -6.83 -10.74 -0.24
CA ASN A 94 -7.25 -9.36 0.02
C ASN A 94 -6.07 -8.37 -0.01
N ALA A 95 -4.86 -8.80 0.35
CA ALA A 95 -3.63 -8.02 0.16
C ALA A 95 -3.33 -7.80 -1.34
N TYR A 96 -3.52 -8.81 -2.18
CA TYR A 96 -3.43 -8.68 -3.64
C TYR A 96 -4.42 -7.64 -4.17
N VAL A 97 -5.71 -7.76 -3.80
CA VAL A 97 -6.75 -6.83 -4.25
C VAL A 97 -6.44 -5.40 -3.79
N ALA A 98 -6.07 -5.22 -2.52
CA ALA A 98 -5.70 -3.91 -1.97
C ALA A 98 -4.51 -3.29 -2.71
N ALA A 99 -3.44 -4.04 -2.91
CA ALA A 99 -2.24 -3.58 -3.60
C ALA A 99 -2.54 -3.22 -5.07
N LYS A 100 -3.26 -4.09 -5.78
CA LYS A 100 -3.64 -3.84 -7.18
C LYS A 100 -4.52 -2.60 -7.29
N LEU A 101 -5.60 -2.49 -6.51
CA LEU A 101 -6.49 -1.31 -6.53
C LEU A 101 -5.75 -0.01 -6.22
N TRP A 102 -4.85 -0.02 -5.24
CA TRP A 102 -4.04 1.15 -4.91
C TRP A 102 -3.16 1.57 -6.10
N MET A 103 -2.51 0.62 -6.78
CA MET A 103 -1.73 0.86 -8.00
C MET A 103 -2.60 1.37 -9.15
N LEU A 104 -3.80 0.81 -9.36
CA LEU A 104 -4.74 1.25 -10.38
C LEU A 104 -5.27 2.66 -10.12
N GLY A 105 -5.36 3.07 -8.84
CA GLY A 105 -5.80 4.39 -8.40
C GLY A 105 -4.78 5.52 -8.54
N ARG A 106 -3.62 5.29 -9.17
CA ARG A 106 -2.59 6.34 -9.32
C ARG A 106 -2.80 7.16 -10.59
N GLU A 107 -2.87 8.48 -10.45
CA GLU A 107 -3.05 9.43 -11.58
C GLU A 107 -1.76 9.75 -12.35
N SER A 108 -0.62 9.33 -11.80
CA SER A 108 0.73 9.51 -12.32
C SER A 108 1.50 8.22 -12.07
N ALA A 109 2.33 7.80 -13.03
CA ALA A 109 3.19 6.62 -12.89
C ALA A 109 4.33 6.84 -11.88
N ARG A 110 4.66 8.10 -11.56
CA ARG A 110 5.57 8.48 -10.46
C ARG A 110 4.80 8.60 -9.17
N TRP A 111 4.61 7.48 -8.47
CA TRP A 111 3.81 7.42 -7.25
C TRP A 111 4.53 6.88 -6.03
N GLY A 112 5.81 6.52 -6.14
CA GLY A 112 6.57 6.03 -4.99
C GLY A 112 6.69 7.03 -3.84
N TYR A 113 6.32 8.29 -4.05
CA TYR A 113 6.40 9.34 -3.04
C TYR A 113 5.36 9.28 -1.91
N PHE A 114 4.36 8.39 -1.99
CA PHE A 114 3.24 8.38 -1.03
C PHE A 114 2.82 6.95 -0.69
N GLN A 115 2.85 6.61 0.60
CA GLN A 115 2.41 5.31 1.15
C GLN A 115 3.04 4.07 0.50
N PHE A 116 4.20 4.22 -0.14
CA PHE A 116 4.85 3.13 -0.88
C PHE A 116 5.21 1.95 0.02
N GLY A 117 5.72 2.19 1.23
CA GLY A 117 6.03 1.11 2.19
C GLY A 117 4.84 0.18 2.49
N SER A 118 3.63 0.73 2.64
CA SER A 118 2.41 -0.07 2.87
C SER A 118 2.03 -0.90 1.65
N MET A 119 2.05 -0.29 0.47
CA MET A 119 1.73 -0.98 -0.78
C MET A 119 2.77 -2.07 -1.10
N CYS A 120 4.06 -1.78 -0.89
CA CYS A 120 5.13 -2.73 -1.09
C CYS A 120 4.98 -3.94 -0.17
N PHE A 121 4.69 -3.69 1.12
CA PHE A 121 4.37 -4.75 2.08
C PHE A 121 3.22 -5.64 1.60
N LEU A 122 2.07 -5.07 1.20
CA LEU A 122 0.92 -5.85 0.73
C LEU A 122 1.22 -6.61 -0.56
N SER A 123 1.90 -5.96 -1.51
CA SER A 123 2.28 -6.58 -2.79
C SER A 123 3.14 -7.82 -2.56
N LEU A 124 4.17 -7.70 -1.72
CA LEU A 124 5.07 -8.81 -1.41
C LEU A 124 4.40 -9.89 -0.57
N CYS A 125 3.62 -9.51 0.45
CA CYS A 125 2.97 -10.48 1.34
C CYS A 125 1.77 -11.18 0.69
N SER A 126 1.23 -10.64 -0.42
CA SER A 126 0.24 -11.35 -1.24
C SER A 126 0.81 -12.58 -1.95
N ASP A 127 2.13 -12.65 -2.13
CA ASP A 127 2.84 -13.62 -2.97
C ASP A 127 2.43 -13.63 -4.46
N ASN A 128 1.72 -12.62 -4.94
CA ASN A 128 1.35 -12.55 -6.34
C ASN A 128 2.59 -12.26 -7.21
N PRO A 129 2.95 -13.14 -8.18
CA PRO A 129 4.15 -12.97 -8.98
C PRO A 129 4.09 -11.76 -9.92
N ASP A 130 2.91 -11.41 -10.43
CA ASP A 130 2.74 -10.31 -11.38
C ASP A 130 2.90 -8.95 -10.72
N LEU A 131 2.39 -8.77 -9.49
CA LEU A 131 2.63 -7.56 -8.69
C LEU A 131 4.12 -7.37 -8.41
N LYS A 132 4.82 -8.45 -8.04
CA LYS A 132 6.26 -8.42 -7.81
C LYS A 132 7.01 -8.01 -9.09
N GLU A 133 6.72 -8.68 -10.20
CA GLU A 133 7.36 -8.40 -11.49
C GLU A 133 7.08 -6.96 -11.97
N PHE A 134 5.85 -6.48 -11.77
CA PHE A 134 5.49 -5.10 -12.08
C PHE A 134 6.30 -4.09 -11.26
N LEU A 135 6.47 -4.31 -9.95
CA LEU A 135 7.31 -3.44 -9.12
C LEU A 135 8.77 -3.41 -9.59
N ILE A 136 9.33 -4.56 -9.97
CA ILE A 136 10.71 -4.67 -10.48
C ILE A 136 10.86 -3.94 -11.81
N THR A 137 9.96 -4.21 -12.77
CA THR A 137 10.05 -3.69 -14.13
C THR A 137 9.72 -2.19 -14.22
N GLN A 138 8.87 -1.68 -13.34
CA GLN A 138 8.46 -0.27 -13.33
C GLN A 138 9.22 0.59 -12.31
N GLN A 139 10.19 0.04 -11.56
CA GLN A 139 10.83 0.74 -10.43
C GLN A 139 11.38 2.14 -10.75
N ASP A 140 11.99 2.31 -11.93
CA ASP A 140 12.54 3.60 -12.39
C ASP A 140 11.45 4.61 -12.75
N ILE A 141 10.29 4.13 -13.19
CA ILE A 141 9.13 4.98 -13.45
C ILE A 141 8.47 5.37 -12.13
N ILE A 142 8.37 4.43 -11.17
CA ILE A 142 7.69 4.63 -9.88
C ILE A 142 8.42 5.64 -9.00
N LEU A 143 9.74 5.47 -8.83
CA LEU A 143 10.57 6.26 -7.90
C LEU A 143 11.59 7.19 -8.59
N GLY A 144 11.75 7.10 -9.91
CA GLY A 144 12.88 7.68 -10.61
C GLY A 144 14.14 6.79 -10.51
N PRO A 145 15.13 7.00 -11.38
CA PRO A 145 16.40 6.28 -11.31
C PRO A 145 17.21 6.74 -10.07
N LEU A 146 18.00 5.83 -9.47
CA LEU A 146 18.74 6.08 -8.22
C LEU A 146 19.62 7.35 -8.31
N GLU A 147 20.21 7.60 -9.47
CA GLU A 147 21.10 8.74 -9.73
C GLU A 147 20.35 10.09 -9.65
N GLN A 148 19.03 10.08 -9.84
CA GLN A 148 18.15 11.25 -9.68
C GLN A 148 17.52 11.33 -8.29
N VAL A 149 17.54 10.25 -7.51
CA VAL A 149 17.10 10.25 -6.12
C VAL A 149 18.22 10.87 -5.28
N ILE A 150 18.11 12.17 -5.04
CA ILE A 150 19.04 12.90 -4.18
C ILE A 150 18.86 12.38 -2.77
N TYR A 151 19.88 11.69 -2.23
CA TYR A 151 20.00 11.48 -0.80
C TYR A 151 20.03 12.85 -0.11
N LYS A 152 18.92 13.19 0.54
CA LYS A 152 18.83 14.36 1.41
C LYS A 152 18.50 13.89 2.81
N HIS A 153 19.25 14.37 3.79
CA HIS A 153 19.10 13.96 5.18
C HIS A 153 17.69 14.20 5.73
N ASP A 154 16.97 15.18 5.21
CA ASP A 154 15.60 15.56 5.58
C ASP A 154 14.52 14.67 4.95
N ASP A 155 14.84 13.89 3.92
CA ASP A 155 13.87 13.06 3.19
C ASP A 155 14.41 11.67 2.82
N ILE A 156 14.83 10.96 3.87
CA ILE A 156 15.52 9.68 3.75
C ILE A 156 14.62 8.49 3.36
N ARG A 157 13.30 8.66 3.53
CA ARG A 157 12.31 7.60 3.26
C ARG A 157 12.33 7.18 1.79
N PHE A 158 12.33 8.13 0.85
CA PHE A 158 12.37 7.82 -0.57
C PHE A 158 13.64 7.11 -1.01
N TYR A 159 14.76 7.46 -0.38
CA TYR A 159 16.01 6.78 -0.64
C TYR A 159 15.95 5.31 -0.18
N LEU A 160 15.40 5.05 1.02
CA LEU A 160 15.20 3.70 1.53
C LEU A 160 14.25 2.89 0.64
N GLU A 161 13.13 3.47 0.21
CA GLU A 161 12.18 2.83 -0.71
C GLU A 161 12.81 2.46 -2.04
N ARG A 162 13.72 3.31 -2.55
CA ARG A 162 14.50 2.97 -3.74
C ARG A 162 15.42 1.77 -3.51
N LEU A 163 16.07 1.69 -2.36
CA LEU A 163 16.90 0.52 -2.02
C LEU A 163 16.07 -0.76 -1.87
N ILE A 164 14.85 -0.67 -1.33
CA ILE A 164 13.91 -1.80 -1.27
C ILE A 164 13.63 -2.35 -2.67
N LEU A 165 13.36 -1.50 -3.68
CA LEU A 165 13.13 -1.95 -5.05
C LEU A 165 14.38 -2.51 -5.72
N LEU A 166 15.56 -1.91 -5.49
CA LEU A 166 16.83 -2.46 -5.99
C LEU A 166 17.12 -3.84 -5.38
N ALA A 167 16.86 -4.00 -4.08
CA ALA A 167 16.96 -5.29 -3.40
C ALA A 167 15.99 -6.31 -3.98
N LEU A 168 14.72 -5.94 -4.19
CA LEU A 168 13.71 -6.80 -4.82
C LEU A 168 14.08 -7.20 -6.25
N ALA A 169 14.72 -6.31 -7.01
CA ALA A 169 15.18 -6.56 -8.37
C ALA A 169 16.46 -7.40 -8.43
N GLY A 170 17.16 -7.58 -7.30
CA GLY A 170 18.48 -8.21 -7.28
C GLY A 170 19.60 -7.36 -7.89
N ASP A 171 19.44 -6.03 -7.96
CA ASP A 171 20.47 -5.11 -8.46
C ASP A 171 21.48 -4.82 -7.34
N TRP A 172 22.32 -5.83 -7.04
CA TRP A 172 23.25 -5.82 -5.91
C TRP A 172 24.32 -4.73 -5.99
N GLU A 173 24.73 -4.35 -7.20
CA GLU A 173 25.75 -3.32 -7.41
C GLU A 173 25.22 -1.95 -7.01
N ARG A 174 24.06 -1.54 -7.55
CA ARG A 174 23.44 -0.26 -7.19
C ARG A 174 22.94 -0.25 -5.75
N LEU A 175 22.44 -1.38 -5.24
CA LEU A 175 22.04 -1.52 -3.84
C LEU A 175 23.22 -1.22 -2.91
N ARG A 176 24.37 -1.85 -3.17
CA ARG A 176 25.62 -1.65 -2.40
C ARG A 176 26.08 -0.20 -2.46
N GLU A 177 26.14 0.39 -3.65
CA GLU A 177 26.56 1.79 -3.82
C GLU A 177 25.69 2.73 -3.00
N GLY A 178 24.37 2.54 -3.07
CA GLY A 178 23.42 3.34 -2.31
C GLY A 178 23.56 3.18 -0.80
N CYS A 179 23.77 1.95 -0.32
CA CYS A 179 24.00 1.68 1.09
C CYS A 179 25.28 2.34 1.61
N LEU A 180 26.39 2.22 0.88
CA LEU A 180 27.67 2.81 1.27
C LEU A 180 27.62 4.34 1.25
N ARG A 181 26.87 4.95 0.33
CA ARG A 181 26.67 6.39 0.30
C ARG A 181 26.02 6.91 1.59
N PHE A 182 25.00 6.19 2.09
CA PHE A 182 24.36 6.51 3.37
C PHE A 182 25.29 6.24 4.56
N LEU A 183 25.87 5.05 4.64
CA LEU A 183 26.62 4.61 5.83
C LEU A 183 27.94 5.36 6.03
N ASN A 184 28.57 5.83 4.95
CA ASN A 184 29.82 6.60 5.00
C ASN A 184 29.61 8.10 5.30
N ASP A 185 28.38 8.58 5.28
CA ASP A 185 28.07 9.97 5.61
C ASP A 185 28.03 10.15 7.13
N GLU A 186 28.92 10.96 7.69
CA GLU A 186 29.01 11.18 9.14
C GLU A 186 27.73 11.75 9.77
N LYS A 187 26.83 12.35 8.96
CA LYS A 187 25.58 12.96 9.41
C LYS A 187 24.34 12.09 9.15
N HIS A 188 24.52 10.82 8.78
CA HIS A 188 23.39 9.94 8.53
C HIS A 188 22.54 9.69 9.79
N SER A 189 21.27 9.37 9.60
CA SER A 189 20.35 9.08 10.71
C SER A 189 20.64 7.73 11.34
N LYS A 190 20.97 7.73 12.64
CA LYS A 190 21.16 6.50 13.43
C LYS A 190 19.89 5.68 13.61
N ALA A 191 18.72 6.29 13.46
CA ALA A 191 17.43 5.62 13.67
C ALA A 191 17.14 4.54 12.62
N ILE A 192 17.73 4.65 11.42
CA ILE A 192 17.50 3.76 10.28
C ILE A 192 18.80 3.11 9.78
N GLU A 193 19.90 3.27 10.52
CA GLU A 193 21.20 2.70 10.14
C GLU A 193 21.11 1.17 9.98
N ALA A 194 20.31 0.51 10.83
CA ALA A 194 20.08 -0.93 10.76
C ALA A 194 19.46 -1.36 9.42
N ASP A 195 18.54 -0.56 8.85
CA ASP A 195 17.93 -0.87 7.55
C ASP A 195 18.98 -0.87 6.43
N PHE A 196 19.87 0.13 6.42
CA PHE A 196 20.97 0.21 5.43
C PHE A 196 22.04 -0.86 5.64
N ARG A 197 22.37 -1.21 6.90
CA ARG A 197 23.25 -2.34 7.20
C ARG A 197 22.66 -3.64 6.67
N PHE A 198 21.36 -3.87 6.83
CA PHE A 198 20.68 -5.05 6.30
C PHE A 198 20.81 -5.12 4.77
N PHE A 199 20.52 -4.04 4.06
CA PHE A 199 20.63 -4.02 2.59
C PHE A 199 22.08 -4.16 2.10
N LEU A 200 23.06 -3.64 2.86
CA LEU A 200 24.47 -3.87 2.57
C LEU A 200 24.83 -5.35 2.71
N ALA A 201 24.43 -6.00 3.82
CA ALA A 201 24.61 -7.44 4.03
C ALA A 201 23.92 -8.27 2.93
N MET A 202 22.73 -7.88 2.51
CA MET A 202 22.02 -8.49 1.39
C MET A 202 22.78 -8.35 0.06
N SER A 203 23.33 -7.17 -0.23
CA SER A 203 24.19 -6.98 -1.42
C SER A 203 25.50 -7.77 -1.36
N ASN A 204 25.96 -8.13 -0.16
CA ASN A 204 27.07 -9.03 0.10
C ASN A 204 26.68 -10.52 0.04
N GLN A 205 25.38 -10.81 -0.03
CA GLN A 205 24.84 -12.17 0.08
C GLN A 205 25.19 -12.83 1.43
N ASP A 206 25.36 -12.02 2.49
CA ASP A 206 25.70 -12.48 3.83
C ASP A 206 24.43 -12.78 4.65
N ALA A 207 23.99 -14.03 4.60
CA ALA A 207 22.77 -14.47 5.28
C ALA A 207 22.86 -14.42 6.81
N GLU A 208 24.04 -14.63 7.37
CA GLU A 208 24.23 -14.59 8.82
C GLU A 208 24.18 -13.15 9.33
N GLU A 209 24.82 -12.20 8.62
CA GLU A 209 24.74 -10.78 8.94
C GLU A 209 23.32 -10.23 8.74
N MET A 210 22.64 -10.59 7.64
CA MET A 210 21.22 -10.25 7.42
C MET A 210 20.34 -10.70 8.60
N LYS A 211 20.50 -11.96 9.02
CA LYS A 211 19.75 -12.53 10.15
C LYS A 211 20.07 -11.84 11.47
N GLN A 212 21.34 -11.56 11.73
CA GLN A 212 21.74 -10.86 12.96
C GLN A 212 21.07 -9.49 13.04
N ILE A 213 21.11 -8.70 11.96
CA ILE A 213 20.54 -7.36 11.91
C ILE A 213 19.03 -7.39 12.08
N LEU A 214 18.31 -8.31 11.43
CA LEU A 214 16.85 -8.42 11.63
C LEU A 214 16.49 -8.78 13.08
N ASN A 215 17.29 -9.61 13.76
CA ASN A 215 17.08 -9.90 15.18
C ASN A 215 17.37 -8.68 16.06
N GLU A 216 18.42 -7.90 15.78
CA GLU A 216 18.71 -6.63 16.47
C GLU A 216 17.51 -5.67 16.35
N ILE A 217 16.93 -5.53 15.15
CA ILE A 217 15.74 -4.72 14.89
C ILE A 217 14.56 -5.25 15.71
N LEU A 218 14.22 -6.55 15.62
CA LEU A 218 13.11 -7.13 16.36
C LEU A 218 13.24 -6.96 17.88
N GLU A 219 14.43 -7.20 18.44
CA GLU A 219 14.69 -7.04 19.87
C GLU A 219 14.48 -5.59 20.33
N TYR A 220 14.99 -4.63 19.54
CA TYR A 220 14.78 -3.20 19.81
C TYR A 220 13.29 -2.87 19.86
N TRP A 221 12.51 -3.22 18.84
CA TRP A 221 11.09 -2.85 18.74
C TRP A 221 10.19 -3.53 19.78
N ILE A 222 10.47 -4.79 20.10
CA ILE A 222 9.79 -5.49 21.20
C ILE A 222 10.07 -4.77 22.54
N SER A 223 11.27 -4.21 22.71
CA SER A 223 11.68 -3.55 23.96
C SER A 223 11.17 -2.11 24.12
N THR A 224 11.06 -1.36 23.03
CA THR A 224 10.77 0.09 23.09
C THR A 224 9.29 0.43 22.94
N LYS A 225 8.47 -0.45 22.34
CA LYS A 225 7.04 -0.18 22.02
C LYS A 225 6.82 1.17 21.32
N VAL A 226 7.81 1.65 20.57
CA VAL A 226 7.71 2.91 19.85
C VAL A 226 6.75 2.71 18.68
N THR A 227 5.80 3.63 18.54
CA THR A 227 4.90 3.69 17.38
C THR A 227 5.67 4.25 16.19
N ILE A 228 5.88 3.44 15.16
CA ILE A 228 6.37 3.92 13.86
C ILE A 228 5.17 4.35 13.03
N ASP A 229 5.42 5.29 12.11
CA ASP A 229 4.58 5.63 10.96
C ASP A 229 4.43 4.43 10.00
N LEU A 230 3.73 3.40 10.48
CA LEU A 230 3.35 2.20 9.76
C LEU A 230 1.88 2.29 9.37
N ASP A 231 1.45 1.39 8.51
CA ASP A 231 0.06 1.36 8.07
C ASP A 231 -0.89 1.10 9.25
N ILE A 232 -1.88 1.99 9.42
CA ILE A 232 -2.86 1.98 10.52
C ILE A 232 -3.71 0.69 10.61
N HIS A 233 -3.69 -0.15 9.58
CA HIS A 233 -4.37 -1.45 9.60
C HIS A 233 -3.50 -2.58 10.16
N PHE A 234 -2.19 -2.38 10.29
CA PHE A 234 -1.23 -3.43 10.64
C PHE A 234 -0.25 -3.05 11.76
N ASP A 235 -0.04 -1.74 11.98
CA ASP A 235 0.90 -1.14 12.95
C ASP A 235 0.82 -1.76 14.36
N PHE A 236 -0.37 -2.13 14.79
CA PHE A 236 -0.65 -2.58 16.15
C PHE A 236 -0.25 -4.03 16.46
N TYR A 237 0.08 -4.85 15.44
CA TYR A 237 0.40 -6.26 15.65
C TYR A 237 1.46 -6.84 14.69
N LEU A 238 1.83 -6.14 13.62
CA LEU A 238 2.89 -6.54 12.70
C LEU A 238 3.98 -5.48 12.62
N TYR A 239 5.22 -5.93 12.43
CA TYR A 239 6.36 -5.08 12.14
C TYR A 239 6.73 -5.20 10.65
N LEU A 240 6.13 -4.31 9.84
CA LEU A 240 6.17 -4.36 8.38
C LEU A 240 7.59 -4.31 7.78
N PRO A 241 8.56 -3.55 8.33
CA PRO A 241 9.91 -3.53 7.75
C PRO A 241 10.61 -4.89 7.82
N VAL A 242 10.62 -5.57 8.98
CA VAL A 242 11.23 -6.91 9.10
C VAL A 242 10.52 -7.92 8.19
N LEU A 243 9.18 -7.86 8.10
CA LEU A 243 8.43 -8.72 7.19
C LEU A 243 8.85 -8.49 5.74
N THR A 244 8.88 -7.23 5.30
CA THR A 244 9.31 -6.84 3.94
C THR A 244 10.73 -7.32 3.65
N TYR A 245 11.67 -7.10 4.56
CA TYR A 245 13.09 -7.42 4.38
C TYR A 245 13.35 -8.92 4.36
N ALA A 246 12.78 -9.65 5.32
CA ALA A 246 12.85 -11.10 5.35
C ALA A 246 12.17 -11.73 4.12
N LYS A 247 11.06 -11.13 3.64
CA LYS A 247 10.36 -11.57 2.42
C LYS A 247 11.24 -11.40 1.18
N ILE A 248 11.92 -10.27 1.03
CA ILE A 248 12.87 -10.05 -0.08
C ILE A 248 14.02 -11.06 0.02
N ALA A 249 14.58 -11.27 1.21
CA ALA A 249 15.61 -12.29 1.42
C ALA A 249 15.15 -13.68 0.98
N MET A 250 13.93 -14.08 1.38
CA MET A 250 13.31 -15.34 0.98
C MET A 250 13.09 -15.44 -0.54
N ILE A 251 12.66 -14.36 -1.20
CA ILE A 251 12.51 -14.29 -2.67
C ILE A 251 13.84 -14.59 -3.38
N HIS A 252 14.96 -14.15 -2.80
CA HIS A 252 16.31 -14.41 -3.32
C HIS A 252 16.95 -15.70 -2.78
N GLY A 253 16.20 -16.54 -2.06
CA GLY A 253 16.64 -17.87 -1.62
C GLY A 253 17.32 -17.91 -0.24
N TYR A 254 17.27 -16.83 0.53
CA TYR A 254 17.83 -16.76 1.88
C TYR A 254 16.73 -16.96 2.94
N ASP A 255 16.60 -18.18 3.47
CA ASP A 255 15.77 -18.42 4.69
C ASP A 255 16.56 -17.98 5.93
N LEU A 256 16.24 -16.79 6.43
CA LEU A 256 16.88 -16.21 7.62
C LEU A 256 16.38 -16.83 8.95
N GLY A 257 15.39 -17.73 8.90
CA GLY A 257 14.83 -18.37 10.08
C GLY A 257 14.08 -17.43 11.02
N ILE A 258 13.56 -16.31 10.50
CA ILE A 258 12.74 -15.36 11.26
C ILE A 258 11.35 -15.95 11.45
N ASP A 259 10.95 -16.10 12.71
CA ASP A 259 9.60 -16.43 13.12
C ASP A 259 9.31 -15.75 14.47
N SER A 260 8.60 -14.63 14.43
CA SER A 260 8.22 -13.90 15.63
C SER A 260 6.73 -13.54 15.60
N PRO A 261 6.11 -13.27 16.75
CA PRO A 261 4.69 -12.91 16.80
C PRO A 261 4.30 -11.67 15.97
N ILE A 262 5.27 -10.81 15.67
CA ILE A 262 5.12 -9.55 14.92
C ILE A 262 5.73 -9.62 13.52
N ALA A 263 6.46 -10.68 13.20
CA ALA A 263 6.99 -11.00 11.89
C ALA A 263 6.93 -12.53 11.70
N PRO A 264 5.72 -13.10 11.53
CA PRO A 264 5.52 -14.54 11.55
C PRO A 264 5.97 -15.20 10.24
N LYS A 265 6.52 -16.42 10.35
CA LYS A 265 7.14 -17.13 9.22
C LYS A 265 6.22 -17.32 8.02
N GLU A 266 4.94 -17.58 8.23
CA GLU A 266 3.94 -17.81 7.16
C GLU A 266 3.72 -16.61 6.23
N LEU A 267 4.03 -15.39 6.68
CA LEU A 267 3.98 -14.19 5.85
C LEU A 267 5.30 -13.97 5.09
N ILE A 268 6.41 -14.51 5.61
CA ILE A 268 7.74 -14.44 5.01
C ILE A 268 7.92 -15.51 3.93
N GLU A 269 7.42 -16.73 4.17
CA GLU A 269 7.47 -17.82 3.19
C GLU A 269 6.80 -17.41 1.88
N VAL A 270 7.46 -17.66 0.75
CA VAL A 270 6.90 -17.37 -0.59
C VAL A 270 6.03 -18.56 -1.00
N ARG A 271 4.72 -18.42 -0.84
CA ARG A 271 3.72 -19.43 -1.24
C ARG A 271 2.55 -18.74 -1.95
N PRO A 272 2.69 -18.49 -3.27
CA PRO A 272 1.61 -17.92 -4.08
C PRO A 272 0.33 -18.74 -3.98
N LEU A 273 -0.81 -18.08 -4.07
CA LEU A 273 -2.10 -18.77 -4.23
C LEU A 273 -2.18 -19.46 -5.59
N ALA A 274 -3.02 -20.49 -5.70
CA ALA A 274 -3.25 -21.18 -6.96
C ALA A 274 -3.88 -20.27 -8.03
N SER A 275 -4.74 -19.34 -7.58
CA SER A 275 -5.30 -18.26 -8.38
C SER A 275 -5.54 -17.03 -7.50
N TYR A 276 -5.59 -15.87 -8.13
CA TYR A 276 -5.97 -14.60 -7.51
C TYR A 276 -7.21 -14.08 -8.22
N GLU A 277 -8.24 -13.72 -7.46
CA GLU A 277 -9.49 -13.21 -8.04
C GLU A 277 -9.48 -11.69 -8.12
N ASP A 278 -9.93 -11.16 -9.25
CA ASP A 278 -10.26 -9.75 -9.42
C ASP A 278 -11.75 -9.54 -9.12
N PRO A 279 -12.12 -8.96 -7.97
CA PRO A 279 -13.53 -8.82 -7.57
C PRO A 279 -14.31 -7.85 -8.47
N TYR A 280 -13.62 -7.01 -9.24
CA TYR A 280 -14.25 -6.03 -10.13
C TYR A 280 -13.74 -6.19 -11.56
N ASP A 281 -14.65 -6.12 -12.53
CA ASP A 281 -14.31 -6.35 -13.94
C ASP A 281 -13.25 -5.40 -14.49
N PHE A 282 -13.23 -4.14 -14.04
CA PHE A 282 -12.22 -3.18 -14.49
C PHE A 282 -10.79 -3.57 -14.09
N MET A 283 -10.61 -4.34 -13.00
CA MET A 283 -9.27 -4.79 -12.57
C MET A 283 -8.67 -5.80 -13.54
N LYS A 284 -9.51 -6.59 -14.21
CA LYS A 284 -9.12 -7.58 -15.22
C LYS A 284 -8.59 -6.94 -16.50
N GLU A 285 -8.89 -5.67 -16.70
CA GLU A 285 -8.47 -4.90 -17.87
C GLU A 285 -7.02 -4.39 -17.78
N PHE A 286 -6.40 -4.49 -16.61
CA PHE A 286 -5.02 -4.06 -16.39
C PHE A 286 -4.02 -5.14 -16.82
N ASP A 287 -2.99 -4.73 -17.56
CA ASP A 287 -1.90 -5.59 -18.01
C ASP A 287 -0.61 -5.23 -17.26
N PHE A 288 -0.12 -6.16 -16.43
CA PHE A 288 1.11 -5.99 -15.65
C PHE A 288 2.38 -5.89 -16.52
N HIS A 289 2.33 -6.30 -17.78
CA HIS A 289 3.49 -6.24 -18.68
C HIS A 289 3.55 -4.95 -19.49
N GLN A 290 2.59 -4.05 -19.33
CA GLN A 290 2.55 -2.75 -19.99
C GLN A 290 2.99 -1.64 -19.05
N PRO A 291 3.60 -0.55 -19.57
CA PRO A 291 3.83 0.65 -18.77
C PRO A 291 2.53 1.14 -18.15
N GLN A 292 2.55 1.45 -16.86
CA GLN A 292 1.36 1.93 -16.15
C GLN A 292 0.74 3.18 -16.77
N GLN A 293 1.54 3.97 -17.47
CA GLN A 293 1.07 5.15 -18.19
C GLN A 293 -0.08 4.83 -19.18
N ILE A 294 -0.08 3.63 -19.78
CA ILE A 294 -1.15 3.19 -20.67
C ILE A 294 -2.49 3.08 -19.93
N TRP A 295 -2.49 2.53 -18.71
CA TRP A 295 -3.67 2.50 -17.85
C TRP A 295 -4.12 3.91 -17.49
N ILE A 296 -3.18 4.76 -17.07
CA ILE A 296 -3.47 6.13 -16.66
C ILE A 296 -4.11 6.93 -17.81
N ASP A 297 -3.56 6.85 -19.01
CA ASP A 297 -4.05 7.57 -20.19
C ASP A 297 -5.45 7.09 -20.59
N ARG A 298 -5.69 5.78 -20.54
CA ARG A 298 -7.01 5.19 -20.79
C ARG A 298 -8.06 5.76 -19.84
N TRP A 299 -7.75 5.86 -18.56
CA TRP A 299 -8.69 6.36 -17.55
C TRP A 299 -8.90 7.87 -17.64
N LYS A 300 -7.85 8.64 -17.96
CA LYS A 300 -7.99 10.08 -18.27
C LYS A 300 -8.92 10.30 -19.47
N ALA A 301 -8.74 9.54 -20.55
CA ALA A 301 -9.63 9.60 -21.72
C ALA A 301 -11.08 9.22 -21.36
N LYS A 302 -11.27 8.21 -20.49
CA LYS A 302 -12.59 7.83 -20.00
C LYS A 302 -13.25 8.94 -19.18
N MET A 303 -12.48 9.63 -18.33
CA MET A 303 -12.96 10.78 -17.55
C MET A 303 -13.42 11.92 -18.46
N GLU A 304 -12.62 12.26 -19.49
CA GLU A 304 -12.99 13.27 -20.48
C GLU A 304 -14.29 12.92 -21.22
N ALA A 305 -14.43 11.66 -21.64
CA ALA A 305 -15.65 11.16 -22.28
C ALA A 305 -16.87 11.23 -21.35
N GLY A 306 -16.69 10.88 -20.06
CA GLY A 306 -17.72 10.97 -19.02
C GLY A 306 -18.20 12.41 -18.80
N LEU A 307 -17.26 13.36 -18.68
CA LEU A 307 -17.56 14.79 -18.55
C LEU A 307 -18.35 15.31 -19.77
N ALA A 308 -17.92 14.95 -20.98
CA ALA A 308 -18.61 15.33 -22.21
C ALA A 308 -20.02 14.75 -22.28
N TRP A 309 -20.21 13.50 -21.84
CA TRP A 309 -21.54 12.89 -21.75
C TRP A 309 -22.44 13.62 -20.75
N ARG A 310 -21.95 13.92 -19.54
CA ARG A 310 -22.71 14.64 -18.50
C ARG A 310 -23.15 16.03 -18.98
N ALA A 311 -22.27 16.75 -19.67
CA ALA A 311 -22.60 18.06 -20.25
C ALA A 311 -23.71 17.97 -21.30
N ARG A 312 -23.69 16.93 -22.15
CA ARG A 312 -24.77 16.69 -23.13
C ARG A 312 -26.11 16.39 -22.45
N GLU A 313 -26.12 15.55 -21.41
CA GLU A 313 -27.35 15.21 -20.70
C GLU A 313 -27.93 16.41 -19.93
N GLN A 314 -27.09 17.23 -19.29
CA GLN A 314 -27.52 18.48 -18.67
C GLN A 314 -28.15 19.45 -19.69
N LYS A 315 -27.55 19.58 -20.88
CA LYS A 315 -28.12 20.39 -21.97
C LYS A 315 -29.47 19.86 -22.44
N LYS A 316 -29.63 18.54 -22.58
CA LYS A 316 -30.91 17.91 -22.94
C LYS A 316 -31.97 18.15 -21.87
N LEU A 317 -31.61 18.01 -20.59
CA LEU A 317 -32.53 18.26 -19.47
C LEU A 317 -32.97 19.72 -19.42
N LYS A 318 -32.04 20.67 -19.54
CA LYS A 318 -32.35 22.11 -19.61
C LYS A 318 -33.30 22.41 -20.77
N ASN A 319 -33.05 21.83 -21.95
CA ASN A 319 -33.93 22.00 -23.11
C ASN A 319 -35.32 21.39 -22.91
N ARG A 320 -35.43 20.25 -22.20
CA ARG A 320 -36.73 19.64 -21.85
C ARG A 320 -37.50 20.52 -20.87
N ILE A 321 -36.84 21.04 -19.83
CA ILE A 321 -37.44 21.96 -18.85
C ILE A 321 -37.93 23.24 -19.54
N LEU A 322 -37.12 23.85 -20.41
CA LEU A 322 -37.49 25.04 -21.18
C LEU A 322 -38.69 24.81 -22.11
N ARG A 323 -38.84 23.59 -22.66
CA ARG A 323 -40.01 23.22 -23.47
C ARG A 323 -41.26 23.01 -22.61
N PHE A 324 -41.10 22.52 -21.38
CA PHE A 324 -42.21 22.20 -20.47
C PHE A 324 -42.74 23.42 -19.72
N LEU A 325 -41.88 24.38 -19.35
CA LEU A 325 -42.24 25.60 -18.62
C LEU A 325 -42.62 26.79 -19.53
N GLY A 326 -42.54 26.64 -20.86
CA GLY A 326 -42.73 27.74 -21.81
C GLY A 326 -41.56 28.73 -21.82
N ARG A 327 -41.43 29.55 -22.87
CA ARG A 327 -40.38 30.60 -23.00
C ARG A 327 -40.60 31.80 -22.06
N GLY A 328 -41.10 31.59 -20.83
CA GLY A 328 -41.12 32.58 -19.76
C GLY A 328 -39.91 32.35 -18.87
N GLY A 329 -38.82 33.09 -19.12
CA GLY A 329 -37.56 32.92 -18.41
C GLY A 329 -37.70 33.13 -16.90
N ILE A 330 -37.13 32.21 -16.11
CA ILE A 330 -36.61 32.57 -14.79
C ILE A 330 -35.13 32.85 -15.01
N ASP A 331 -34.78 34.13 -14.98
CA ASP A 331 -33.40 34.59 -15.04
C ASP A 331 -32.75 34.31 -13.67
N LEU A 332 -32.10 33.16 -13.53
CA LEU A 332 -31.24 32.87 -12.39
C LEU A 332 -29.84 33.40 -12.71
N GLN A 333 -29.66 34.72 -12.65
CA GLN A 333 -28.32 35.26 -12.51
C GLN A 333 -27.77 34.93 -11.11
N PRO A 334 -26.52 34.47 -10.99
CA PRO A 334 -25.87 34.35 -9.69
C PRO A 334 -25.64 35.76 -9.13
N ARG A 335 -26.31 36.11 -8.03
CA ARG A 335 -25.95 37.29 -7.25
C ARG A 335 -24.62 37.02 -6.55
N SER A 336 -23.59 37.79 -6.92
CA SER A 336 -22.36 37.94 -6.13
C SER A 336 -22.68 38.70 -4.84
N PRO A 337 -22.22 38.27 -3.65
CA PRO A 337 -22.56 38.90 -2.38
C PRO A 337 -21.76 40.19 -2.08
N ILE A 338 -21.32 40.95 -3.08
CA ILE A 338 -20.41 42.10 -2.87
C ILE A 338 -21.02 43.46 -3.26
N ASP A 339 -22.22 43.54 -3.82
CA ASP A 339 -22.83 44.84 -4.16
C ASP A 339 -24.17 45.06 -3.45
N GLU A 340 -24.18 45.12 -2.12
CA GLU A 340 -25.19 45.87 -1.36
C GLU A 340 -24.54 46.47 -0.08
N GLY A 341 -24.27 47.78 -0.11
CA GLY A 341 -24.28 48.68 1.06
C GLY A 341 -23.08 48.69 2.00
#